data_AF-A0A535A4H7-F1
#
_entry.id   AF-A0A535A4H7-F1
#
_cell.length_a   1.000
_cell.length_b   1.000
_cell.length_c   1.000
_cell.angle_alpha   90.00
_cell.angle_beta   90.00
_cell.angle_gamma   90.00
#
_symmetry.space_group_name_H-M   'P 1'
#
loop_
_entity.id
_entity.type
_entity.pdbx_description
1 polymer ?
#
loop_
_entity_poly.entity_id
_entity_poly.type
_entity_poly.pdbx_seq_one_letter_code
_entity_poly.pdbx_strand_id
1 'polypeptide(L)'
;VVGAADGEHHLKVILETGELETYDNVRRASVLAMAAGADFIKTSTGKVQPASTLPVTLVMLEAIRDFYAQTGRAVGMKPAGGIRTSREAISYLTVLYETLGPDWMTPDRFRFGASTLLNDLLMQIRKERSGRYSGSDYFTID
;
A
#
# COMPACT_ATOMS: atom_id res chain seq x y z
N VAL A 1 2.80 -1.73 -24.42
CA VAL A 1 3.80 -1.64 -23.33
C VAL A 1 3.62 -0.26 -22.72
N VAL A 2 3.15 -0.16 -21.47
CA VAL A 2 3.18 1.14 -20.78
C VAL A 2 4.66 1.49 -20.66
N GLY A 3 5.04 2.64 -21.26
CA GLY A 3 6.43 3.01 -21.49
C GLY A 3 7.27 2.89 -20.23
N ALA A 4 8.52 2.44 -20.40
CA ALA A 4 9.52 2.52 -19.36
C ALA A 4 9.50 3.95 -18.81
N ALA A 5 9.35 4.08 -17.49
CA ALA A 5 9.69 5.31 -16.82
C ALA A 5 11.07 5.74 -17.32
N ASP A 6 11.14 6.95 -17.84
CA ASP A 6 12.29 7.67 -18.36
C ASP A 6 13.34 7.98 -17.26
N GLY A 7 13.33 7.22 -16.17
CA GLY A 7 14.19 7.39 -14.99
C GLY A 7 13.76 8.53 -14.05
N GLU A 8 12.94 9.48 -14.53
CA GLU A 8 12.52 10.66 -13.75
C GLU A 8 11.24 10.44 -12.93
N HIS A 9 10.41 9.45 -13.28
CA HIS A 9 9.07 9.30 -12.69
C HIS A 9 8.76 7.86 -12.29
N HIS A 10 8.21 7.67 -11.09
CA HIS A 10 7.82 6.33 -10.63
C HIS A 10 6.52 5.83 -11.27
N LEU A 11 6.57 4.69 -11.97
CA LEU A 11 5.41 3.97 -12.49
C LEU A 11 4.75 3.13 -11.38
N LYS A 12 3.45 3.38 -11.16
CA LYS A 12 2.62 2.64 -10.19
C LYS A 12 1.60 1.80 -10.95
N VAL A 13 1.72 0.48 -10.90
CA VAL A 13 0.78 -0.43 -11.56
C VAL A 13 -0.31 -0.84 -10.57
N ILE A 14 -1.56 -0.55 -10.92
CA ILE A 14 -2.74 -0.96 -10.14
C ILE A 14 -3.19 -2.33 -10.65
N LEU A 15 -3.28 -3.31 -9.75
CA LEU A 15 -3.65 -4.68 -10.12
C LEU A 15 -5.16 -4.95 -10.03
N GLU A 16 -5.90 -4.07 -9.37
CA GLU A 16 -7.32 -4.22 -9.03
C GLU A 16 -7.58 -5.60 -8.41
N THR A 17 -6.88 -5.89 -7.31
CA THR A 17 -6.79 -7.21 -6.70
C THR A 17 -8.13 -7.82 -6.29
N GLY A 18 -9.17 -7.01 -6.07
CA GLY A 18 -10.53 -7.50 -5.81
C GLY A 18 -11.13 -8.28 -6.98
N GLU A 19 -10.69 -8.01 -8.21
CA GLU A 19 -11.16 -8.65 -9.45
C GLU A 19 -10.29 -9.85 -9.86
N LEU A 20 -9.23 -10.14 -9.12
CA LEU A 20 -8.32 -11.25 -9.46
C LEU A 20 -8.75 -12.60 -8.87
N GLU A 21 -9.83 -12.61 -8.08
CA GLU A 21 -10.51 -13.78 -7.48
C GLU A 21 -9.69 -14.59 -6.46
N THR A 22 -8.43 -14.91 -6.77
CA THR A 22 -7.58 -15.81 -5.98
C THR A 22 -6.24 -15.17 -5.62
N TYR A 23 -5.64 -15.61 -4.51
CA TYR A 23 -4.31 -15.17 -4.10
C TYR A 23 -3.21 -15.57 -5.10
N ASP A 24 -3.37 -16.71 -5.78
CA ASP A 24 -2.45 -17.13 -6.84
C ASP A 24 -2.43 -16.14 -8.01
N ASN A 25 -3.61 -15.65 -8.41
CA ASN A 25 -3.72 -14.64 -9.46
C ASN A 25 -3.13 -13.30 -9.00
N VAL A 26 -3.36 -12.89 -7.76
CA VAL A 26 -2.73 -11.68 -7.18
C VAL A 26 -1.20 -11.79 -7.23
N ARG A 27 -0.64 -12.93 -6.82
CA ARG A 27 0.82 -13.15 -6.83
C ARG A 27 1.36 -13.12 -8.26
N ARG A 28 0.71 -13.82 -9.19
CA ARG A 28 1.09 -13.84 -10.62
C ARG A 28 1.06 -12.43 -11.22
N ALA A 29 -0.02 -11.68 -11.01
CA ALA A 29 -0.15 -10.31 -11.50
C ALA A 29 0.93 -9.39 -10.92
N SER A 30 1.26 -9.55 -9.63
CA SER A 30 2.33 -8.80 -8.97
C SER A 30 3.69 -9.05 -9.60
N VAL A 31 4.04 -10.32 -9.82
CA VAL A 31 5.31 -10.71 -10.47
C VAL A 31 5.37 -10.19 -11.90
N LEU A 32 4.29 -10.29 -12.66
CA LEU A 32 4.22 -9.78 -14.04
C LEU A 32 4.40 -8.26 -14.09
N ALA A 33 3.74 -7.52 -13.22
CA ALA A 33 3.89 -6.06 -13.15
C ALA A 33 5.32 -5.66 -12.80
N MET A 34 5.95 -6.33 -11.83
CA MET A 34 7.35 -6.09 -11.48
C MET A 34 8.31 -6.47 -12.62
N ALA A 35 8.12 -7.61 -13.26
CA ALA A 35 8.94 -8.02 -14.40
C ALA A 35 8.81 -7.03 -15.59
N ALA A 36 7.64 -6.42 -15.74
CA ALA A 36 7.38 -5.39 -16.76
C ALA A 36 7.91 -3.98 -16.39
N GLY A 37 8.60 -3.81 -15.26
CA GLY A 37 9.25 -2.56 -14.88
C GLY A 37 8.45 -1.65 -13.94
N ALA A 38 7.45 -2.17 -13.22
CA ALA A 38 6.78 -1.38 -12.18
C ALA A 38 7.75 -0.96 -11.07
N ASP A 39 7.74 0.32 -10.70
CA ASP A 39 8.42 0.85 -9.52
C ASP A 39 7.60 0.62 -8.26
N PHE A 40 6.27 0.63 -8.41
CA PHE A 40 5.32 0.29 -7.36
C PHE A 40 4.23 -0.62 -7.90
N ILE A 41 3.83 -1.58 -7.08
CA ILE A 41 2.57 -2.30 -7.26
C ILE A 41 1.53 -1.78 -6.26
N LYS A 42 0.29 -1.62 -6.73
CA LYS A 42 -0.83 -1.03 -5.99
C LYS A 42 -2.03 -1.98 -6.03
N THR A 43 -2.70 -2.17 -4.88
CA THR A 43 -3.82 -3.11 -4.76
C THR A 43 -5.01 -2.73 -5.65
N SER A 44 -5.59 -1.55 -5.43
CA SER A 44 -6.87 -1.15 -6.05
C SER A 44 -6.87 0.31 -6.53
N THR A 45 -7.88 0.67 -7.33
CA THR A 45 -8.23 2.08 -7.59
C THR A 45 -8.93 2.74 -6.41
N GLY A 46 -9.44 1.97 -5.45
CA GLY A 46 -10.32 2.44 -4.37
C GLY A 46 -11.76 2.64 -4.82
N LYS A 47 -12.12 2.18 -6.02
CA LYS A 47 -13.48 2.28 -6.58
C LYS A 47 -14.24 0.94 -6.58
N VAL A 48 -13.52 -0.18 -6.52
CA VAL A 48 -14.05 -1.54 -6.50
C VAL A 48 -13.82 -2.15 -5.12
N GLN A 49 -14.75 -3.00 -4.66
CA GLN A 49 -14.65 -3.72 -3.39
C GLN A 49 -14.68 -5.24 -3.61
N PRO A 50 -13.87 -6.02 -2.88
CA PRO A 50 -12.94 -5.58 -1.84
C PRO A 50 -11.67 -4.92 -2.41
N ALA A 51 -11.31 -3.75 -1.87
CA ALA A 51 -10.20 -2.92 -2.39
C ALA A 51 -8.81 -3.40 -1.92
N SER A 52 -8.47 -3.15 -0.65
CA SER A 52 -7.24 -3.61 0.00
C SER A 52 -7.59 -4.40 1.25
N THR A 53 -7.19 -5.66 1.28
CA THR A 53 -7.26 -6.49 2.49
C THR A 53 -5.85 -6.84 2.94
N LEU A 54 -5.69 -7.11 4.24
CA LEU A 54 -4.40 -7.49 4.81
C LEU A 54 -3.84 -8.78 4.18
N PRO A 55 -4.64 -9.84 3.92
CA PRO A 55 -4.15 -11.05 3.23
C PRO A 55 -3.66 -10.77 1.80
N VAL A 56 -4.39 -9.97 1.02
CA VAL A 56 -3.94 -9.58 -0.34
C VAL A 56 -2.62 -8.82 -0.27
N THR A 57 -2.50 -7.90 0.68
CA THR A 57 -1.28 -7.11 0.86
C THR A 57 -0.10 -8.00 1.25
N LEU A 58 -0.29 -8.97 2.15
CA LEU A 58 0.75 -9.94 2.49
C LEU A 58 1.24 -10.70 1.25
N VAL A 59 0.33 -11.21 0.42
CA VAL A 59 0.69 -11.92 -0.83
C VAL A 59 1.51 -11.04 -1.78
N MET A 60 1.14 -9.76 -1.91
CA MET A 60 1.90 -8.80 -2.73
C MET A 60 3.28 -8.48 -2.12
N LEU A 61 3.39 -8.36 -0.79
CA LEU A 61 4.65 -8.13 -0.10
C LEU A 61 5.60 -9.33 -0.23
N GLU A 62 5.08 -10.56 -0.10
CA GLU A 62 5.86 -11.78 -0.34
C GLU A 62 6.33 -11.86 -1.80
N ALA A 63 5.50 -11.46 -2.76
CA ALA A 63 5.92 -11.36 -4.16
C ALA A 63 7.09 -10.37 -4.32
N ILE A 64 7.02 -9.19 -3.69
CA ILE A 64 8.11 -8.20 -3.70
C ILE A 64 9.38 -8.77 -3.07
N ARG A 65 9.27 -9.43 -1.92
CA ARG A 65 10.40 -10.06 -1.22
C ARG A 65 11.11 -11.05 -2.13
N ASP A 66 10.35 -11.97 -2.71
CA ASP A 66 10.88 -13.04 -3.54
C ASP A 66 11.46 -12.49 -4.84
N PHE A 67 10.83 -11.46 -5.43
CA PHE A 67 11.34 -10.76 -6.61
C PHE A 67 12.64 -10.03 -6.33
N TYR A 68 12.74 -9.33 -5.18
CA TYR A 68 13.98 -8.67 -4.76
C TYR A 68 15.11 -9.69 -4.53
N ALA A 69 14.83 -10.79 -3.84
CA ALA A 69 15.82 -11.85 -3.60
C ALA A 69 16.36 -12.47 -4.91
N GLN A 70 15.54 -12.54 -5.95
CA GLN A 70 15.93 -13.11 -7.24
C GLN A 70 16.63 -12.10 -8.17
N THR A 71 16.25 -10.82 -8.12
CA THR A 71 16.64 -9.83 -9.14
C THR A 71 17.52 -8.70 -8.60
N GLY A 72 17.57 -8.52 -7.29
CA GLY A 72 18.17 -7.36 -6.63
C GLY A 72 17.41 -6.04 -6.84
N ARG A 73 16.28 -6.04 -7.57
CA ARG A 73 15.53 -4.81 -7.87
C ARG A 73 14.43 -4.59 -6.84
N ALA A 74 14.55 -3.51 -6.07
CA ALA A 74 13.55 -3.13 -5.08
C ALA A 74 12.30 -2.52 -5.75
N VAL A 75 11.12 -3.00 -5.37
CA VAL A 75 9.82 -2.49 -5.81
C VAL A 75 9.03 -2.02 -4.59
N GLY A 76 8.38 -0.87 -4.72
CA GLY A 76 7.53 -0.33 -3.67
C GLY A 76 6.13 -0.95 -3.62
N MET A 77 5.53 -0.93 -2.43
CA MET A 77 4.16 -1.38 -2.21
C MET A 77 3.25 -0.18 -1.90
N LYS A 78 2.05 -0.17 -2.49
CA LYS A 78 1.02 0.84 -2.20
C LYS A 78 -0.34 0.19 -1.95
N PRO A 79 -0.67 -0.23 -0.71
CA PRO A 79 -2.02 -0.65 -0.39
C PRO A 79 -2.96 0.56 -0.49
N ALA A 80 -4.12 0.36 -1.13
CA ALA A 80 -5.06 1.43 -1.38
C ALA A 80 -6.52 0.98 -1.32
N GLY A 81 -7.37 1.87 -0.82
CA GLY A 81 -8.81 1.65 -0.70
C GLY A 81 -9.19 0.89 0.57
N GLY A 82 -10.11 1.48 1.36
CA GLY A 82 -10.65 0.84 2.55
C GLY A 82 -9.87 1.06 3.86
N ILE A 83 -8.63 1.59 3.81
CA ILE A 83 -7.83 1.85 5.01
C ILE A 83 -8.26 3.19 5.62
N ARG A 84 -8.93 3.17 6.78
CA ARG A 84 -9.60 4.37 7.35
C ARG A 84 -9.06 4.80 8.70
N THR A 85 -8.39 3.91 9.43
CA THR A 85 -7.96 4.18 10.81
C THR A 85 -6.46 3.95 11.00
N SER A 86 -5.88 4.70 11.92
CA SER A 86 -4.51 4.57 12.42
C SER A 86 -4.23 3.16 12.96
N ARG A 87 -5.18 2.57 13.69
CA ARG A 87 -5.10 1.17 14.15
C ARG A 87 -4.95 0.20 12.98
N GLU A 88 -5.77 0.35 11.95
CA GLU A 88 -5.69 -0.48 10.76
C GLU A 88 -4.35 -0.25 10.03
N ALA A 89 -3.93 1.01 9.86
CA ALA A 89 -2.65 1.34 9.25
C ALA A 89 -1.45 0.70 9.97
N ILE A 90 -1.49 0.63 11.31
CA ILE A 90 -0.46 -0.08 12.09
C ILE A 90 -0.37 -1.55 11.68
N SER A 91 -1.49 -2.26 11.51
CA SER A 91 -1.46 -3.66 11.04
C SER A 91 -0.75 -3.82 9.70
N TYR A 92 -0.97 -2.89 8.76
CA TYR A 92 -0.27 -2.88 7.47
C TYR A 92 1.24 -2.62 7.62
N LEU A 93 1.62 -1.69 8.49
CA LEU A 93 3.04 -1.40 8.77
C LEU A 93 3.74 -2.57 9.48
N THR A 94 3.05 -3.27 10.38
CA THR A 94 3.58 -4.48 11.00
C THR A 94 3.84 -5.55 9.95
N VAL A 95 2.86 -5.86 9.10
CA VAL A 95 3.04 -6.87 8.06
C VAL A 95 4.17 -6.47 7.08
N LEU A 96 4.27 -5.19 6.74
CA LEU A 96 5.39 -4.66 5.95
C LEU A 96 6.74 -4.95 6.61
N TYR A 97 6.89 -4.58 7.88
CA TYR A 97 8.13 -4.76 8.63
C TYR A 97 8.53 -6.23 8.75
N GLU A 98 7.59 -7.09 9.12
CA GLU A 98 7.84 -8.52 9.28
C GLU A 98 8.18 -9.22 7.95
N THR A 99 7.69 -8.70 6.82
CA THR A 99 7.87 -9.34 5.50
C THR A 99 9.09 -8.82 4.73
N LEU A 100 9.31 -7.50 4.74
CA LEU A 100 10.33 -6.81 3.93
C LEU A 100 11.39 -6.08 4.77
N GLY A 101 11.17 -5.93 6.07
CA GLY A 101 12.11 -5.28 6.97
C GLY A 101 12.10 -3.75 6.94
N PRO A 102 12.98 -3.12 7.75
CA PRO A 102 13.02 -1.66 7.92
C PRO A 102 13.35 -0.89 6.64
N ASP A 103 14.10 -1.49 5.70
CA ASP A 103 14.52 -0.82 4.46
C ASP A 103 13.33 -0.46 3.56
N TRP A 104 12.19 -1.14 3.72
CA TRP A 104 10.94 -0.82 3.04
C TRP A 104 10.06 0.19 3.77
N MET A 105 10.39 0.58 5.00
CA MET A 105 9.65 1.57 5.79
C MET A 105 10.03 3.02 5.42
N THR A 106 10.05 3.31 4.12
CA THR A 106 10.39 4.63 3.57
C THR A 106 9.33 5.09 2.57
N PRO A 107 9.15 6.41 2.37
CA PRO A 107 8.21 6.92 1.38
C PRO A 107 8.49 6.45 -0.06
N ASP A 108 9.73 6.04 -0.36
CA ASP A 108 10.15 5.54 -1.68
C ASP A 108 9.90 4.05 -1.89
N ARG A 109 9.45 3.34 -0.85
CA ARG A 109 9.19 1.90 -0.88
C ARG A 109 7.83 1.52 -0.33
N PHE A 110 7.18 2.37 0.45
CA PHE A 110 5.84 2.12 0.95
C PHE A 110 4.99 3.40 1.02
N ARG A 111 3.74 3.31 0.57
CA ARG A 111 2.78 4.43 0.64
C ARG A 111 1.37 3.93 0.91
N PHE A 112 0.62 4.62 1.76
CA PHE A 112 -0.83 4.42 1.84
C PHE A 112 -1.54 5.15 0.70
N GLY A 113 -2.48 4.46 0.04
CA GLY A 113 -3.47 5.08 -0.85
C GLY A 113 -4.79 5.29 -0.11
N ALA A 114 -4.90 6.39 0.64
CA ALA A 114 -6.07 6.68 1.46
C ALA A 114 -6.41 8.18 1.43
N SER A 115 -7.70 8.50 1.58
CA SER A 115 -8.20 9.86 1.82
C SER A 115 -8.56 10.01 3.31
N THR A 116 -9.54 9.24 3.77
CA THR A 116 -10.11 9.34 5.13
C THR A 116 -9.14 8.99 6.27
N LEU A 117 -8.09 8.20 6.01
CA LEU A 117 -7.06 7.88 7.00
C LEU A 117 -6.37 9.13 7.55
N LEU A 118 -6.19 10.17 6.73
CA LEU A 118 -5.53 11.40 7.16
C LEU A 118 -6.25 12.04 8.34
N ASN A 119 -7.59 12.08 8.30
CA ASN A 119 -8.39 12.67 9.36
C ASN A 119 -8.27 11.90 10.67
N ASP A 120 -8.30 10.56 10.61
CA ASP A 120 -8.07 9.76 11.82
C ASP A 120 -6.66 9.98 12.40
N LEU A 121 -5.62 10.02 11.55
CA LEU A 121 -4.26 10.29 12.00
C LEU A 121 -4.14 11.66 12.68
N LEU A 122 -4.72 12.71 12.08
CA LEU A 122 -4.70 14.05 12.68
C LEU A 122 -5.47 14.09 14.02
N MET A 123 -6.60 13.40 14.12
CA MET A 123 -7.33 13.25 15.38
C MET A 123 -6.49 12.56 16.46
N GLN A 124 -5.86 11.41 16.15
CA GLN A 124 -5.05 10.69 17.11
C GLN A 124 -3.82 11.51 17.53
N ILE A 125 -3.12 12.19 16.61
CA ILE A 125 -1.98 13.04 16.94
C ILE A 125 -2.39 14.19 17.87
N ARG A 126 -3.55 14.83 17.63
CA ARG A 126 -4.05 15.89 18.53
C ARG A 126 -4.40 15.34 19.90
N LYS A 127 -5.03 14.16 19.96
CA LYS A 127 -5.37 13.49 21.21
C LYS A 127 -4.11 13.20 22.03
N GLU A 128 -3.08 12.60 21.42
CA GLU A 128 -1.81 12.30 22.09
C GLU A 128 -1.12 13.56 22.62
N ARG A 129 -1.18 14.68 21.88
CA ARG A 129 -0.55 15.94 22.30
C ARG A 129 -1.32 16.70 23.37
N SER A 130 -2.65 16.62 23.38
CA SER A 130 -3.52 17.46 24.24
C SER A 130 -4.21 16.71 25.37
N GLY A 131 -4.20 15.37 25.33
CA GLY A 131 -4.96 14.49 26.23
C GLY A 131 -6.48 14.52 26.01
N ARG A 132 -6.97 15.25 25.00
CA ARG A 132 -8.42 15.46 24.75
C ARG A 132 -8.78 15.07 23.33
N TYR A 133 -9.95 14.46 23.16
CA TYR A 133 -10.51 14.24 21.83
C TYR A 133 -11.00 15.57 21.24
N SER A 134 -10.63 15.85 19.99
CA SER A 134 -11.23 16.92 19.20
C SER A 134 -12.54 16.42 18.58
N GLY A 135 -13.54 17.30 18.45
CA GLY A 135 -14.75 16.96 17.68
C GLY A 135 -14.42 16.69 16.22
N SER A 136 -15.21 15.83 15.57
CA SER A 136 -15.08 15.49 14.14
C SER A 136 -15.14 16.72 13.23
N ASP A 137 -15.83 17.77 13.67
CA ASP A 137 -16.12 18.98 12.90
C ASP A 137 -14.87 19.84 12.61
N TYR A 138 -13.73 19.52 13.24
CA TYR A 138 -12.45 20.19 13.01
C TYR A 138 -11.59 19.54 11.92
N PHE A 139 -12.10 18.51 11.23
CA PHE A 139 -11.40 17.77 10.19
C PHE A 139 -12.25 17.67 8.94
N THR A 140 -11.63 17.64 7.76
CA THR A 140 -12.35 17.61 6.47
C THR A 140 -13.16 16.32 6.34
N ILE A 141 -14.29 16.38 5.64
CA ILE A 141 -15.10 15.21 5.30
C ILE A 141 -14.77 14.85 3.85
N ASP A 142 -13.73 14.05 3.64
CA ASP A 142 -13.29 13.59 2.32
C ASP A 142 -13.78 12.17 2.00
#